data_AF-A0A7J3NSD0-F1
#
_entry.id   AF-A0A7J3NSD0-F1
#
_cell.length_a   1.000
_cell.length_b   1.000
_cell.length_c   1.000
_cell.angle_alpha   90.00
_cell.angle_beta   90.00
_cell.angle_gamma   90.00
#
_symmetry.space_group_name_H-M   'P 1'
#
loop_
_entity.id
_entity.type
_entity.pdbx_description
1 polymer ?
#
loop_
_entity_poly.entity_id
_entity_poly.type
_entity_poly.pdbx_seq_one_letter_code
_entity_poly.pdbx_strand_id
1 'polypeptide(L)'
;MSYSSCWRREDERVFVVDAHTHIVDEGWMPKKWWDELAKIYVHALGEMGIPINVDQVKSQIFPNFYDPDGSKLIREMDAAGIDVSVICPLDYGLALGDPKTPIEEQNQIFAEIQKKYPKRIIAFVSVDPRRPDAEKIVRNGLEDLGLKGLKLHPASGFYPNESCVYKLLSVAREFNVPVLFHTGQIVQPLRSKFCNPIYLDDVLIDFPELTVQAAHMSFGWRHELFHMGATKINLVVDFSGWQLIARSNFKTFCEALRECIDEFGASRVLFGTDGPYLRAAMPDKDFVEMVKNLPKKAPEGIKFTEKEIEQIMGGNAKRIYKL
;
A
#
# COMPACT_ATOMS: atom_id res chain seq x y z
N MET A 1 -19.87 20.07 37.65
CA MET A 1 -20.21 19.28 36.45
C MET A 1 -19.04 18.33 36.21
N SER A 2 -19.26 17.04 36.46
CA SER A 2 -18.19 16.04 36.52
C SER A 2 -17.65 15.69 35.14
N TYR A 3 -16.33 15.74 34.99
CA TYR A 3 -15.61 15.11 33.90
C TYR A 3 -15.86 13.59 33.96
N SER A 4 -16.62 13.04 33.02
CA SER A 4 -16.65 11.58 32.84
C SER A 4 -15.41 11.18 32.06
N SER A 5 -14.41 10.70 32.79
CA SER A 5 -13.33 9.87 32.27
C SER A 5 -13.92 8.71 31.48
N CYS A 6 -13.65 8.66 30.17
CA CYS A 6 -14.00 7.52 29.33
C CYS A 6 -13.16 6.32 29.77
N TRP A 7 -13.78 5.41 30.50
CA TRP A 7 -13.20 4.14 30.93
C TRP A 7 -12.92 3.30 29.68
N ARG A 8 -11.64 3.15 29.32
CA ARG A 8 -11.23 2.12 28.38
C ARG A 8 -11.45 0.78 29.06
N ARG A 9 -12.19 -0.15 28.43
CA ARG A 9 -12.14 -1.55 28.85
C ARG A 9 -10.73 -2.05 28.52
N GLU A 10 -10.03 -2.61 29.50
CA GLU A 10 -8.71 -3.23 29.33
C GLU A 10 -8.69 -4.37 28.29
N ASP A 11 -9.85 -4.77 27.78
CA ASP A 11 -10.06 -5.92 26.88
C ASP A 11 -10.26 -5.60 25.38
N GLU A 12 -10.32 -4.33 24.94
CA GLU A 12 -10.49 -4.05 23.50
C GLU A 12 -9.15 -4.09 22.75
N ARG A 13 -8.84 -5.26 22.17
CA ARG A 13 -7.74 -5.45 21.22
C ARG A 13 -7.75 -4.35 20.15
N VAL A 14 -6.58 -3.71 19.92
CA VAL A 14 -6.39 -2.73 18.84
C VAL A 14 -6.78 -3.35 17.50
N PHE A 15 -7.79 -2.75 16.86
CA PHE A 15 -8.26 -3.09 15.52
C PHE A 15 -7.21 -2.69 14.48
N VAL A 16 -6.85 -3.61 13.59
CA VAL A 16 -5.77 -3.45 12.62
C VAL A 16 -6.32 -3.47 11.19
N VAL A 17 -5.98 -2.44 10.42
CA VAL A 17 -6.22 -2.39 8.98
C VAL A 17 -4.88 -2.29 8.27
N ASP A 18 -4.61 -3.25 7.39
CA ASP A 18 -3.53 -3.14 6.42
C ASP A 18 -4.03 -2.33 5.22
N ALA A 19 -3.62 -1.07 5.15
CA ALA A 19 -4.07 -0.10 4.15
C ALA A 19 -3.45 -0.31 2.76
N HIS A 20 -2.52 -1.26 2.60
CA HIS A 20 -1.83 -1.47 1.35
C HIS A 20 -1.27 -2.89 1.24
N THR A 21 -1.97 -3.75 0.49
CA THR A 21 -1.54 -5.11 0.18
C THR A 21 -1.80 -5.43 -1.29
N HIS A 22 -1.09 -6.42 -1.82
CA HIS A 22 -1.30 -6.98 -3.15
C HIS A 22 -1.73 -8.44 -3.05
N ILE A 23 -2.57 -8.85 -4.00
CA ILE A 23 -2.76 -10.25 -4.35
C ILE A 23 -2.19 -10.42 -5.75
N VAL A 24 -1.36 -11.44 -5.93
CA VAL A 24 -0.69 -11.71 -7.20
C VAL A 24 -0.88 -13.17 -7.59
N ASP A 25 -0.79 -13.42 -8.88
CA ASP A 25 -0.70 -14.74 -9.48
C ASP A 25 0.33 -14.68 -10.61
N GLU A 26 0.87 -15.83 -11.01
CA GLU A 26 1.86 -15.92 -12.09
C GLU A 26 1.36 -15.22 -13.36
N GLY A 27 0.08 -15.43 -13.72
CA GLY A 27 -0.50 -14.92 -14.97
C GLY A 27 -0.87 -13.44 -14.96
N TRP A 28 -0.88 -12.79 -13.79
CA TRP A 28 -1.37 -11.42 -13.63
C TRP A 28 -0.30 -10.37 -13.88
N MET A 29 0.97 -10.76 -13.77
CA MET A 29 2.10 -9.87 -14.02
C MET A 29 2.82 -10.23 -15.33
N PRO A 30 3.38 -9.25 -16.05
CA PRO A 30 4.16 -9.52 -17.25
C PRO A 30 5.36 -10.45 -17.00
N LYS A 31 5.70 -11.32 -17.96
CA LYS A 31 6.88 -12.21 -17.84
C LYS A 31 8.16 -11.44 -17.49
N LYS A 32 8.35 -10.27 -18.11
CA LYS A 32 9.52 -9.40 -17.86
C LYS A 32 9.60 -8.92 -16.41
N TRP A 33 8.46 -8.70 -15.75
CA TRP A 33 8.45 -8.37 -14.32
C TRP A 33 9.05 -9.49 -13.49
N TRP A 34 8.57 -10.73 -13.67
CA TRP A 34 9.09 -11.90 -12.96
C TRP A 34 10.56 -12.19 -13.28
N ASP A 35 10.98 -12.04 -14.54
CA ASP A 35 12.36 -12.23 -14.95
C ASP A 35 13.32 -11.27 -14.22
N GLU A 36 12.97 -9.99 -14.14
CA GLU A 36 13.81 -8.97 -13.52
C GLU A 36 13.75 -9.02 -11.99
N LEU A 37 12.58 -9.25 -11.41
CA LEU A 37 12.44 -9.46 -9.97
C LEU A 37 13.29 -10.66 -9.51
N ALA A 38 13.34 -11.74 -10.29
CA ALA A 38 14.14 -12.91 -9.95
C ALA A 38 15.65 -12.59 -9.87
N LYS A 39 16.16 -11.72 -10.75
CA LYS A 39 17.57 -11.27 -10.70
C LYS A 39 17.88 -10.48 -9.44
N ILE A 40 16.91 -9.69 -8.95
CA ILE A 40 17.07 -8.94 -7.69
C ILE A 40 17.17 -9.91 -6.51
N TYR A 41 16.33 -10.94 -6.47
CA TYR A 41 16.42 -11.98 -5.45
C TYR A 41 17.75 -12.75 -5.52
N VAL A 42 18.22 -13.10 -6.72
CA VAL A 42 19.55 -13.72 -6.91
C VAL A 42 20.65 -12.82 -6.35
N HIS A 43 20.63 -11.53 -6.65
CA HIS A 43 21.61 -10.58 -6.13
C HIS A 43 21.53 -10.47 -4.61
N ALA A 44 20.35 -10.19 -4.05
CA ALA A 44 20.16 -10.01 -2.61
C ALA A 44 20.53 -11.26 -1.80
N LEU A 45 20.11 -12.44 -2.24
CA LEU A 45 20.45 -13.71 -1.58
C LEU A 45 21.93 -14.06 -1.78
N GLY A 46 22.53 -13.70 -2.91
CA GLY A 46 23.96 -13.82 -3.16
C GLY A 46 24.80 -13.01 -2.18
N GLU A 47 24.42 -11.76 -1.89
CA GLU A 47 25.07 -10.93 -0.87
C GLU A 47 24.94 -11.52 0.54
N MET A 48 23.92 -12.35 0.78
CA MET A 48 23.75 -13.11 2.03
C MET A 48 24.49 -14.46 2.03
N GLY A 49 25.25 -14.77 0.99
CA GLY A 49 25.98 -16.03 0.85
C GLY A 49 25.09 -17.24 0.51
N ILE A 50 23.87 -17.01 0.02
CA ILE A 50 22.91 -18.05 -0.35
C ILE A 50 22.96 -18.25 -1.88
N PRO A 51 23.58 -19.32 -2.39
CA PRO A 51 23.69 -19.53 -3.83
C PRO A 51 22.34 -19.95 -4.41
N ILE A 52 21.81 -19.15 -5.34
CA ILE A 52 20.56 -19.42 -6.05
C ILE A 52 20.61 -18.81 -7.45
N ASN A 53 19.94 -19.44 -8.42
CA ASN A 53 19.79 -18.91 -9.77
C ASN A 53 18.34 -18.46 -10.07
N VAL A 54 18.14 -17.81 -11.22
CA VAL A 54 16.84 -17.27 -11.63
C VAL A 54 15.74 -18.32 -11.68
N ASP A 55 16.03 -19.52 -12.20
CA ASP A 55 15.04 -20.59 -12.33
C ASP A 55 14.64 -21.17 -10.97
N GLN A 56 15.59 -21.27 -10.04
CA GLN A 56 15.33 -21.65 -8.66
C GLN A 56 14.48 -20.61 -7.94
N VAL A 57 14.76 -19.31 -8.08
CA VAL A 57 13.91 -18.25 -7.52
C VAL A 57 12.46 -18.40 -8.01
N LYS A 58 12.28 -18.55 -9.33
CA LYS A 58 10.94 -18.67 -9.93
C LYS A 58 10.19 -19.92 -9.52
N SER A 59 10.89 -21.05 -9.36
CA SER A 59 10.26 -22.33 -9.03
C SER A 59 10.07 -22.57 -7.53
N GLN A 60 10.85 -21.90 -6.66
CA GLN A 60 10.85 -22.17 -5.22
C GLN A 60 10.36 -20.99 -4.37
N ILE A 61 10.53 -19.75 -4.84
CA ILE A 61 10.17 -18.54 -4.08
C ILE A 61 8.84 -17.98 -4.56
N PHE A 62 8.70 -17.66 -5.85
CA PHE A 62 7.51 -16.98 -6.38
C PHE A 62 6.18 -17.71 -6.20
N PRO A 63 6.12 -19.06 -6.20
CA PRO A 63 4.87 -19.78 -5.89
C PRO A 63 4.35 -19.46 -4.48
N ASN A 64 5.21 -18.99 -3.58
CA ASN A 64 4.79 -18.54 -2.25
C ASN A 64 4.12 -17.16 -2.28
N PHE A 65 4.12 -16.44 -3.39
CA PHE A 65 3.39 -15.17 -3.52
C PHE A 65 1.97 -15.36 -4.05
N TYR A 66 1.73 -16.45 -4.79
CA TYR A 66 0.49 -16.62 -5.52
C TYR A 66 -0.69 -16.89 -4.58
N ASP A 67 -1.79 -16.16 -4.80
CA ASP A 67 -3.02 -16.27 -4.01
C ASP A 67 -4.26 -15.90 -4.85
N PRO A 68 -4.53 -16.59 -5.97
CA PRO A 68 -5.54 -16.17 -6.94
C PRO A 68 -6.97 -16.09 -6.39
N ASP A 69 -7.24 -16.67 -5.20
CA ASP A 69 -8.56 -16.68 -4.56
C ASP A 69 -8.64 -15.94 -3.21
N GLY A 70 -7.55 -15.27 -2.82
CA GLY A 70 -7.40 -14.52 -1.57
C GLY A 70 -7.38 -15.37 -0.30
N SER A 71 -7.48 -16.70 -0.37
CA SER A 71 -7.56 -17.55 0.81
C SER A 71 -6.26 -17.58 1.61
N LYS A 72 -5.11 -17.41 0.95
CA LYS A 72 -3.83 -17.32 1.64
C LYS A 72 -3.73 -16.02 2.42
N LEU A 73 -4.10 -14.89 1.82
CA LEU A 73 -4.12 -13.60 2.49
C LEU A 73 -4.98 -13.66 3.76
N ILE A 74 -6.17 -14.27 3.71
CA ILE A 74 -7.02 -14.43 4.91
C ILE A 74 -6.29 -15.19 6.03
N ARG A 75 -5.59 -16.29 5.71
CA ARG A 75 -4.82 -17.04 6.71
C ARG A 75 -3.67 -16.22 7.31
N GLU A 76 -2.97 -15.45 6.48
CA GLU A 76 -1.89 -14.56 6.93
C GLU A 76 -2.43 -13.42 7.80
N MET A 77 -3.58 -12.85 7.43
CA MET A 77 -4.27 -11.83 8.22
C MET A 77 -4.65 -12.38 9.60
N ASP A 78 -5.23 -13.59 9.66
CA ASP A 78 -5.61 -14.22 10.94
C ASP A 78 -4.38 -14.48 11.82
N ALA A 79 -3.27 -14.95 11.23
CA ALA A 79 -2.02 -15.19 11.94
C ALA A 79 -1.35 -13.90 12.45
N ALA A 80 -1.41 -12.81 11.68
CA ALA A 80 -0.87 -11.51 12.04
C ALA A 80 -1.79 -10.68 12.94
N GLY A 81 -3.06 -11.09 13.08
CA GLY A 81 -4.07 -10.29 13.75
C GLY A 81 -4.43 -9.02 12.97
N ILE A 82 -4.51 -9.10 11.64
CA ILE A 82 -5.03 -8.04 10.77
C ILE A 82 -6.54 -8.27 10.57
N ASP A 83 -7.34 -7.27 10.91
CA ASP A 83 -8.80 -7.38 10.85
C ASP A 83 -9.33 -7.08 9.44
N VAL A 84 -8.73 -6.11 8.74
CA VAL A 84 -9.09 -5.76 7.35
C VAL A 84 -7.84 -5.50 6.51
N SER A 85 -7.85 -5.89 5.23
CA SER A 85 -6.80 -5.54 4.26
C SER A 85 -7.38 -4.83 3.03
N VAL A 86 -6.66 -3.83 2.54
CA VAL A 86 -6.92 -3.16 1.26
C VAL A 86 -6.07 -3.81 0.18
N ILE A 87 -6.71 -4.49 -0.77
CA ILE A 87 -6.03 -5.17 -1.88
C ILE A 87 -6.01 -4.31 -3.14
N CYS A 88 -4.82 -4.17 -3.71
CA CYS A 88 -4.53 -3.27 -4.82
C CYS A 88 -4.03 -4.04 -6.06
N PRO A 89 -4.78 -4.06 -7.18
CA PRO A 89 -4.31 -4.64 -8.44
C PRO A 89 -3.19 -3.79 -9.09
N LEU A 90 -2.40 -4.41 -9.96
CA LEU A 90 -1.24 -3.79 -10.61
C LEU A 90 -1.32 -3.95 -12.14
N ASP A 91 -1.17 -2.85 -12.87
CA ASP A 91 -1.15 -2.87 -14.35
C ASP A 91 0.21 -2.39 -14.88
N TYR A 92 1.05 -3.35 -15.27
CA TYR A 92 2.36 -3.07 -15.87
C TYR A 92 2.41 -3.38 -17.37
N GLY A 93 1.27 -3.68 -17.99
CA GLY A 93 1.22 -4.22 -19.36
C GLY A 93 1.88 -3.30 -20.39
N LEU A 94 1.51 -2.02 -20.39
CA LEU A 94 2.09 -1.03 -21.32
C LEU A 94 3.59 -0.81 -21.11
N ALA A 95 4.09 -0.99 -19.88
CA ALA A 95 5.50 -0.80 -19.55
C ALA A 95 6.37 -2.02 -19.92
N LEU A 96 5.85 -3.23 -19.67
CA LEU A 96 6.64 -4.46 -19.60
C LEU A 96 6.16 -5.56 -20.56
N GLY A 97 5.11 -5.31 -21.34
CA GLY A 97 4.37 -6.28 -22.15
C GLY A 97 3.12 -6.77 -21.41
N ASP A 98 2.04 -7.05 -22.12
CA ASP A 98 0.79 -7.44 -21.47
C ASP A 98 0.91 -8.79 -20.72
N PRO A 99 0.26 -8.91 -19.55
CA PRO A 99 0.16 -10.17 -18.81
C PRO A 99 -0.80 -11.15 -19.51
N LYS A 100 -0.81 -12.41 -19.04
CA LYS A 100 -1.75 -13.42 -19.54
C LYS A 100 -3.20 -13.08 -19.16
N THR A 101 -3.39 -12.56 -17.95
CA THR A 101 -4.70 -12.13 -17.42
C THR A 101 -4.79 -10.60 -17.54
N PRO A 102 -5.66 -10.05 -18.40
CA PRO A 102 -5.83 -8.61 -18.56
C PRO A 102 -6.28 -7.91 -17.26
N ILE A 103 -6.03 -6.61 -17.15
CA ILE A 103 -6.32 -5.84 -15.93
C ILE A 103 -7.80 -5.81 -15.57
N GLU A 104 -8.69 -5.84 -16.56
CA GLU A 104 -10.14 -5.90 -16.38
C GLU A 104 -10.58 -7.20 -15.71
N GLU A 105 -9.98 -8.33 -16.12
CA GLU A 105 -10.22 -9.63 -15.50
C GLU A 105 -9.63 -9.67 -14.08
N GLN A 106 -8.45 -9.08 -13.87
CA GLN A 106 -7.89 -8.94 -12.52
C GLN A 106 -8.82 -8.11 -11.61
N ASN A 107 -9.33 -6.96 -12.08
CA ASN A 107 -10.28 -6.15 -11.31
C ASN A 107 -11.56 -6.92 -10.96
N GLN A 108 -12.06 -7.77 -11.86
CA GLN A 108 -13.19 -8.68 -11.57
C GLN A 108 -12.85 -9.70 -10.48
N ILE A 109 -11.68 -10.33 -10.56
CA ILE A 109 -11.23 -11.27 -9.53
C ILE A 109 -11.13 -10.59 -8.15
N PHE A 110 -10.59 -9.38 -8.10
CA PHE A 110 -10.50 -8.59 -6.86
C PHE A 110 -11.89 -8.27 -6.29
N ALA A 111 -12.87 -7.95 -7.15
CA ALA A 111 -14.26 -7.75 -6.73
C ALA A 111 -14.89 -9.03 -6.17
N GLU A 112 -14.63 -10.18 -6.78
CA GLU A 112 -15.12 -11.48 -6.27
C GLU A 112 -14.46 -11.86 -4.93
N ILE A 113 -13.16 -11.56 -4.72
CA ILE A 113 -12.49 -11.74 -3.43
C ILE A 113 -13.12 -10.84 -2.36
N GLN A 114 -13.36 -9.56 -2.67
CA GLN A 114 -14.08 -8.64 -1.77
C GLN A 114 -15.46 -9.18 -1.41
N LYS A 115 -16.23 -9.66 -2.38
CA LYS A 115 -17.56 -10.23 -2.17
C LYS A 115 -17.54 -11.53 -1.36
N LYS A 116 -16.51 -12.35 -1.51
CA LYS A 116 -16.27 -13.58 -0.73
C LYS A 116 -15.94 -13.25 0.73
N TYR A 117 -15.24 -12.14 0.99
CA TYR A 117 -14.81 -11.73 2.34
C TYR A 117 -15.18 -10.27 2.69
N PRO A 118 -16.48 -9.89 2.70
CA PRO A 118 -16.93 -8.49 2.67
C PRO A 118 -16.66 -7.70 3.95
N LYS A 119 -16.30 -8.37 5.06
CA LYS A 119 -15.92 -7.74 6.34
C LYS A 119 -14.41 -7.72 6.59
N ARG A 120 -13.63 -8.29 5.67
CA ARG A 120 -12.18 -8.50 5.82
C ARG A 120 -11.39 -7.86 4.68
N ILE A 121 -11.97 -7.74 3.49
CA ILE A 121 -11.28 -7.26 2.31
C ILE A 121 -11.97 -6.02 1.77
N ILE A 122 -11.18 -5.00 1.47
CA ILE A 122 -11.53 -3.86 0.63
C ILE A 122 -10.71 -3.99 -0.64
N ALA A 123 -11.33 -3.93 -1.82
CA ALA A 123 -10.61 -4.00 -3.09
C ALA A 123 -10.67 -2.68 -3.83
N PHE A 124 -9.53 -2.27 -4.40
CA PHE A 124 -9.43 -1.11 -5.27
C PHE A 124 -9.47 -1.55 -6.74
N VAL A 125 -9.91 -0.64 -7.61
CA VAL A 125 -9.74 -0.76 -9.06
C VAL A 125 -8.37 -0.21 -9.45
N SER A 126 -7.74 -0.79 -10.48
CA SER A 126 -6.46 -0.32 -11.01
C SER A 126 -6.46 -0.42 -12.53
N VAL A 127 -5.76 0.49 -13.19
CA VAL A 127 -5.51 0.48 -14.64
C VAL A 127 -4.38 1.47 -14.96
N ASP A 128 -3.56 1.17 -15.95
CA ASP A 128 -2.64 2.18 -16.50
C ASP A 128 -3.46 3.28 -17.22
N PRO A 129 -3.37 4.55 -16.78
CA PRO A 129 -4.20 5.65 -17.28
C PRO A 129 -4.00 5.96 -18.77
N ARG A 130 -2.92 5.45 -19.37
CA ARG A 130 -2.62 5.63 -20.79
C ARG A 130 -3.38 4.64 -21.68
N ARG A 131 -4.06 3.62 -21.11
CA ARG A 131 -4.93 2.72 -21.88
C ARG A 131 -6.12 3.50 -22.46
N PRO A 132 -6.53 3.25 -23.72
CA PRO A 132 -7.62 4.01 -24.36
C PRO A 132 -8.96 3.99 -23.60
N ASP A 133 -9.23 2.93 -22.85
CA ASP A 133 -10.47 2.65 -22.12
C ASP A 133 -10.31 2.74 -20.60
N ALA A 134 -9.20 3.30 -20.10
CA ALA A 134 -8.90 3.38 -18.67
C ALA A 134 -10.04 4.02 -17.84
N GLU A 135 -10.66 5.09 -18.34
CA GLU A 135 -11.79 5.75 -17.67
C GLU A 135 -13.00 4.82 -17.52
N LYS A 136 -13.30 4.05 -18.57
CA LYS A 136 -14.40 3.07 -18.57
C LYS A 136 -14.11 1.93 -17.59
N ILE A 137 -12.86 1.46 -17.54
CA ILE A 137 -12.43 0.40 -16.62
C ILE A 137 -12.61 0.86 -15.16
N VAL A 138 -12.17 2.07 -14.83
CA VAL A 138 -12.35 2.65 -13.48
C VAL A 138 -13.82 2.81 -13.14
N ARG A 139 -14.63 3.38 -14.04
CA ARG A 139 -16.07 3.57 -13.80
C ARG A 139 -16.78 2.23 -13.56
N ASN A 140 -16.56 1.23 -14.43
CA ASN A 140 -17.11 -0.12 -14.25
C ASN A 140 -16.64 -0.76 -12.93
N GLY A 141 -15.38 -0.55 -12.54
CA GLY A 141 -14.86 -1.04 -11.26
C GLY A 141 -15.58 -0.46 -10.04
N LEU A 142 -15.85 0.85 -10.05
CA LEU A 142 -16.49 1.53 -8.92
C LEU A 142 -18.02 1.37 -8.90
N GLU A 143 -18.66 1.38 -10.08
CA GLU A 143 -20.11 1.32 -10.23
C GLU A 143 -20.64 -0.12 -10.22
N ASP A 144 -20.18 -0.95 -11.16
CA ASP A 144 -20.72 -2.29 -11.39
C ASP A 144 -20.09 -3.35 -10.50
N LEU A 145 -18.77 -3.26 -10.26
CA LEU A 145 -18.04 -4.22 -9.42
C LEU A 145 -18.02 -3.83 -7.93
N GLY A 146 -18.39 -2.58 -7.60
CA GLY A 146 -18.46 -2.09 -6.22
C GLY A 146 -17.11 -2.01 -5.50
N LEU A 147 -16.01 -1.85 -6.24
CA LEU A 147 -14.67 -1.59 -5.70
C LEU A 147 -14.65 -0.22 -5.00
N LYS A 148 -13.79 -0.06 -3.99
CA LYS A 148 -13.90 1.01 -2.99
C LYS A 148 -12.81 2.07 -3.03
N GLY A 149 -11.97 2.05 -4.06
CA GLY A 149 -10.86 3.00 -4.24
C GLY A 149 -10.17 2.77 -5.57
N LEU A 150 -9.27 3.70 -5.91
CA LEU A 150 -8.46 3.66 -7.12
C LEU A 150 -6.99 3.50 -6.75
N LYS A 151 -6.30 2.50 -7.29
CA LYS A 151 -4.85 2.34 -7.21
C LYS A 151 -4.22 2.80 -8.52
N LEU A 152 -3.17 3.62 -8.42
CA LEU A 152 -2.34 4.00 -9.55
C LEU A 152 -0.87 3.73 -9.25
N HIS A 153 -0.13 3.26 -10.26
CA HIS A 153 1.28 2.92 -10.13
C HIS A 153 2.16 3.67 -11.16
N PRO A 154 2.47 4.96 -10.91
CA PRO A 154 3.21 5.83 -11.84
C PRO A 154 4.51 5.24 -12.40
N ALA A 155 5.15 4.33 -11.67
CA ALA A 155 6.39 3.68 -12.09
C ALA A 155 6.29 2.91 -13.42
N SER A 156 5.08 2.60 -13.91
CA SER A 156 4.83 2.02 -15.23
C SER A 156 5.00 3.03 -16.38
N GLY A 157 5.12 4.33 -16.09
CA GLY A 157 5.59 5.34 -17.04
C GLY A 157 4.67 6.52 -17.31
N PHE A 158 3.98 7.02 -16.28
CA PHE A 158 3.17 8.23 -16.34
C PHE A 158 3.39 9.05 -15.07
N TYR A 159 3.34 10.37 -15.14
CA TYR A 159 3.33 11.21 -13.94
C TYR A 159 1.89 11.37 -13.38
N PRO A 160 1.73 11.47 -12.05
CA PRO A 160 0.42 11.67 -11.41
C PRO A 160 -0.38 12.89 -11.91
N ASN A 161 0.30 13.93 -12.39
CA ASN A 161 -0.29 15.19 -12.85
C ASN A 161 -0.56 15.24 -14.36
N GLU A 162 -0.57 14.10 -15.04
CA GLU A 162 -0.90 14.05 -16.47
C GLU A 162 -2.42 14.06 -16.72
N SER A 163 -2.82 14.60 -17.88
CA SER A 163 -4.23 14.69 -18.28
C SER A 163 -4.95 13.34 -18.35
N CYS A 164 -4.22 12.26 -18.67
CA CYS A 164 -4.78 10.90 -18.65
C CYS A 164 -5.12 10.43 -17.23
N VAL A 165 -4.30 10.80 -16.24
CA VAL A 165 -4.55 10.52 -14.81
C VAL A 165 -5.74 11.32 -14.32
N TYR A 166 -5.84 12.60 -14.70
CA TYR A 166 -6.91 13.51 -14.25
C TYR A 166 -8.31 13.02 -14.66
N LYS A 167 -8.43 12.31 -15.80
CA LYS A 167 -9.68 11.65 -16.18
C LYS A 167 -10.10 10.61 -15.14
N LEU A 168 -9.16 9.78 -14.68
CA LEU A 168 -9.45 8.76 -13.66
C LEU A 168 -9.73 9.39 -12.29
N LEU A 169 -9.01 10.45 -11.93
CA LEU A 169 -9.25 11.21 -10.69
C LEU A 169 -10.64 11.86 -10.69
N SER A 170 -11.11 12.35 -11.85
CA SER A 170 -12.46 12.89 -11.99
C SER A 170 -13.52 11.83 -11.68
N VAL A 171 -13.33 10.59 -12.16
CA VAL A 171 -14.20 9.47 -11.80
C VAL A 171 -14.09 9.14 -10.30
N ALA A 172 -12.89 9.02 -9.74
CA ALA A 172 -12.72 8.77 -8.30
C ALA A 172 -13.43 9.83 -7.43
N ARG A 173 -13.41 11.09 -7.86
CA ARG A 173 -14.10 12.21 -7.20
C ARG A 173 -15.61 12.06 -7.27
N GLU A 174 -16.17 11.70 -8.43
CA GLU A 174 -17.61 11.44 -8.59
C GLU A 174 -18.12 10.38 -7.61
N PHE A 175 -17.34 9.31 -7.40
CA PHE A 175 -17.70 8.22 -6.48
C PHE A 175 -17.27 8.46 -5.03
N ASN A 176 -16.55 9.55 -4.74
CA ASN A 176 -16.02 9.89 -3.41
C ASN A 176 -15.24 8.71 -2.77
N VAL A 177 -14.30 8.17 -3.55
CA VAL A 177 -13.39 7.09 -3.14
C VAL A 177 -11.94 7.59 -3.06
N PRO A 178 -11.12 7.03 -2.15
CA PRO A 178 -9.72 7.42 -2.05
C PRO A 178 -8.89 6.93 -3.24
N VAL A 179 -7.79 7.63 -3.50
CA VAL A 179 -6.83 7.29 -4.55
C VAL A 179 -5.47 7.01 -3.94
N LEU A 180 -4.96 5.79 -4.13
CA LEU A 180 -3.65 5.37 -3.66
C LEU A 180 -2.65 5.41 -4.81
N PHE A 181 -1.62 6.25 -4.66
CA PHE A 181 -0.49 6.32 -5.58
C PHE A 181 0.70 5.56 -5.00
N HIS A 182 1.34 4.72 -5.82
CA HIS A 182 2.70 4.31 -5.51
C HIS A 182 3.64 5.53 -5.54
N THR A 183 4.37 5.77 -4.45
CA THR A 183 5.39 6.83 -4.36
C THR A 183 6.68 6.27 -3.78
N GLY A 184 7.81 6.90 -4.08
CA GLY A 184 9.12 6.44 -3.64
C GLY A 184 9.85 5.58 -4.67
N GLN A 185 10.96 5.00 -4.24
CA GLN A 185 11.78 4.13 -5.07
C GLN A 185 11.10 2.79 -5.35
N ILE A 186 11.27 2.30 -6.57
CA ILE A 186 10.82 0.98 -7.00
C ILE A 186 12.01 0.17 -7.54
N VAL A 187 11.86 -1.14 -7.50
CA VAL A 187 12.80 -2.08 -8.11
C VAL A 187 12.73 -2.09 -9.64
N GLN A 188 13.83 -2.50 -10.29
CA GLN A 188 13.84 -2.75 -11.74
C GLN A 188 12.79 -3.82 -12.11
N PRO A 189 12.16 -3.74 -13.30
CA PRO A 189 12.44 -2.86 -14.44
C PRO A 189 11.61 -1.57 -14.47
N LEU A 190 10.89 -1.25 -13.40
CA LEU A 190 10.08 -0.03 -13.30
C LEU A 190 10.96 1.19 -13.02
N ARG A 191 10.39 2.39 -13.13
CA ARG A 191 11.16 3.65 -13.06
C ARG A 191 10.67 4.56 -11.94
N SER A 192 11.50 4.75 -10.92
CA SER A 192 11.18 5.58 -9.75
C SER A 192 10.95 7.06 -10.07
N LYS A 193 11.48 7.58 -11.18
CA LYS A 193 11.36 9.02 -11.52
C LYS A 193 9.91 9.52 -11.59
N PHE A 194 8.97 8.65 -11.94
CA PHE A 194 7.54 8.95 -12.00
C PHE A 194 6.85 8.98 -10.63
N CYS A 195 7.55 8.54 -9.59
CA CYS A 195 7.03 8.29 -8.25
C CYS A 195 7.54 9.30 -7.22
N ASN A 196 8.22 10.36 -7.67
CA ASN A 196 8.58 11.48 -6.80
C ASN A 196 7.28 12.14 -6.29
N PRO A 197 7.14 12.34 -4.98
CA PRO A 197 5.88 12.79 -4.39
C PRO A 197 5.50 14.21 -4.81
N ILE A 198 6.46 15.02 -5.30
CA ILE A 198 6.20 16.38 -5.76
C ILE A 198 5.14 16.45 -6.87
N TYR A 199 5.01 15.40 -7.68
CA TYR A 199 4.00 15.36 -8.74
C TYR A 199 2.57 15.18 -8.21
N LEU A 200 2.41 14.83 -6.93
CA LEU A 200 1.10 14.86 -6.26
C LEU A 200 0.70 16.29 -5.86
N ASP A 201 1.60 17.28 -5.89
CA ASP A 201 1.29 18.65 -5.47
C ASP A 201 0.14 19.26 -6.29
N ASP A 202 0.23 19.13 -7.63
CA ASP A 202 -0.82 19.56 -8.56
C ASP A 202 -2.13 18.81 -8.30
N VAL A 203 -2.06 17.47 -8.13
CA VAL A 203 -3.23 16.62 -7.86
C VAL A 203 -3.96 17.05 -6.59
N LEU A 204 -3.22 17.34 -5.52
CA LEU A 204 -3.77 17.71 -4.22
C LEU A 204 -4.47 19.07 -4.26
N ILE A 205 -4.02 19.98 -5.13
CA ILE A 205 -4.61 21.31 -5.34
C ILE A 205 -5.82 21.22 -6.25
N ASP A 206 -5.73 20.47 -7.34
CA ASP A 206 -6.76 20.40 -8.38
C ASP A 206 -7.95 19.51 -7.98
N PHE A 207 -7.75 18.59 -7.03
CA PHE A 207 -8.77 17.70 -6.48
C PHE A 207 -8.80 17.76 -4.93
N PRO A 208 -9.14 18.91 -4.33
CA PRO A 208 -9.08 19.10 -2.88
C PRO A 208 -10.08 18.21 -2.12
N GLU A 209 -11.12 17.70 -2.78
CA GLU A 209 -12.11 16.79 -2.19
C GLU A 209 -11.62 15.34 -2.12
N LEU A 210 -10.61 14.96 -2.92
CA LEU A 210 -10.08 13.60 -2.93
C LEU A 210 -9.15 13.37 -1.75
N THR A 211 -9.33 12.24 -1.06
CA THR A 211 -8.28 11.71 -0.19
C THR A 211 -7.24 11.01 -1.05
N VAL A 212 -6.03 11.56 -1.08
CA VAL A 212 -4.89 11.02 -1.82
C VAL A 212 -3.96 10.32 -0.84
N GLN A 213 -3.70 9.04 -1.05
CA GLN A 213 -2.77 8.24 -0.26
C GLN A 213 -1.44 8.09 -1.01
N ALA A 214 -0.36 8.59 -0.42
CA ALA A 214 1.00 8.34 -0.87
C ALA A 214 1.57 7.09 -0.18
N ALA A 215 1.92 6.08 -0.96
CA ALA A 215 2.45 4.84 -0.42
C ALA A 215 3.89 5.00 0.09
N HIS A 216 4.26 4.13 1.03
CA HIS A 216 5.64 3.86 1.41
C HIS A 216 6.44 5.00 2.06
N MET A 217 5.77 6.00 2.63
CA MET A 217 6.37 7.28 3.05
C MET A 217 7.32 7.85 1.99
N SER A 218 7.00 7.61 0.71
CA SER A 218 7.85 7.92 -0.43
C SER A 218 9.32 7.58 -0.22
N PHE A 219 9.63 6.30 0.01
CA PHE A 219 11.00 5.84 0.25
C PHE A 219 12.01 6.49 -0.71
N GLY A 220 13.03 7.18 -0.16
CA GLY A 220 14.02 7.96 -0.92
C GLY A 220 13.70 9.46 -1.11
N TRP A 221 12.45 9.88 -0.97
CA TRP A 221 11.96 11.28 -1.06
C TRP A 221 11.02 11.64 0.11
N ARG A 222 11.27 11.05 1.28
CA ARG A 222 10.37 11.21 2.44
C ARG A 222 10.29 12.65 2.92
N HIS A 223 11.39 13.42 2.86
CA HIS A 223 11.41 14.80 3.38
C HIS A 223 10.53 15.71 2.52
N GLU A 224 10.56 15.55 1.20
CA GLU A 224 9.64 16.22 0.28
C GLU A 224 8.19 15.84 0.58
N LEU A 225 7.90 14.54 0.73
CA LEU A 225 6.55 14.08 1.09
C LEU A 225 6.08 14.65 2.45
N PHE A 226 6.96 14.68 3.45
CA PHE A 226 6.63 15.11 4.80
C PHE A 226 6.26 16.60 4.82
N HIS A 227 7.05 17.45 4.18
CA HIS A 227 6.72 18.87 4.07
C HIS A 227 5.46 19.15 3.23
N MET A 228 5.16 18.30 2.24
CA MET A 228 3.84 18.32 1.60
C MET A 228 2.74 17.94 2.60
N GLY A 229 2.94 16.91 3.42
CA GLY A 229 2.04 16.50 4.49
C GLY A 229 1.66 17.64 5.45
N ALA A 230 2.60 18.52 5.79
CA ALA A 230 2.35 19.68 6.65
C ALA A 230 1.41 20.72 6.05
N THR A 231 1.28 20.78 4.73
CA THR A 231 0.50 21.83 4.04
C THR A 231 -0.71 21.30 3.25
N LYS A 232 -0.69 20.03 2.84
CA LYS A 232 -1.72 19.40 2.00
C LYS A 232 -2.64 18.52 2.84
N ILE A 233 -3.75 19.08 3.30
CA ILE A 233 -4.64 18.46 4.31
C ILE A 233 -5.37 17.20 3.81
N ASN A 234 -5.52 17.04 2.49
CA ASN A 234 -6.14 15.89 1.84
C ASN A 234 -5.15 14.78 1.46
N LEU A 235 -3.86 14.96 1.80
CA LEU A 235 -2.82 13.94 1.66
C LEU A 235 -2.75 13.06 2.91
N VAL A 236 -2.80 11.75 2.72
CA VAL A 236 -2.53 10.71 3.72
C VAL A 236 -1.37 9.84 3.26
N VAL A 237 -0.75 9.11 4.18
CA VAL A 237 0.46 8.34 3.92
C VAL A 237 0.41 6.99 4.61
N ASP A 238 0.89 5.94 3.96
CA ASP A 238 1.23 4.67 4.62
C ASP A 238 2.74 4.46 4.67
N PHE A 239 3.20 3.61 5.58
CA PHE A 239 4.62 3.24 5.71
C PHE A 239 4.90 1.80 5.30
N SER A 240 4.09 1.23 4.42
CA SER A 240 4.42 -0.08 3.85
C SER A 240 5.75 -0.02 3.09
N GLY A 241 6.52 -1.10 3.00
CA GLY A 241 7.88 -1.03 2.45
C GLY A 241 8.98 -0.81 3.49
N TRP A 242 8.66 -0.28 4.67
CA TRP A 242 9.66 0.05 5.70
C TRP A 242 10.11 -1.11 6.57
N GLN A 243 9.56 -2.31 6.38
CA GLN A 243 9.87 -3.50 7.19
C GLN A 243 11.36 -3.84 7.24
N LEU A 244 12.06 -3.74 6.11
CA LEU A 244 13.48 -4.05 6.06
C LEU A 244 14.30 -3.07 6.93
N ILE A 245 13.97 -1.78 6.90
CA ILE A 245 14.57 -0.76 7.76
C ILE A 245 14.16 -0.96 9.21
N ALA A 246 12.88 -1.26 9.48
CA ALA A 246 12.40 -1.54 10.82
C ALA A 246 13.16 -2.70 11.48
N ARG A 247 13.46 -3.76 10.70
CA ARG A 247 14.23 -4.92 11.16
C ARG A 247 15.74 -4.64 11.28
N SER A 248 16.34 -3.98 10.30
CA SER A 248 17.80 -3.80 10.23
C SER A 248 18.30 -2.58 11.01
N ASN A 249 17.50 -1.52 11.09
CA ASN A 249 17.78 -0.28 11.79
C ASN A 249 16.49 0.33 12.38
N PHE A 250 16.03 -0.32 13.44
CA PHE A 250 14.80 0.04 14.14
C PHE A 250 14.77 1.51 14.59
N LYS A 251 15.92 2.10 14.93
CA LYS A 251 16.00 3.52 15.32
C LYS A 251 15.63 4.43 14.15
N THR A 252 16.21 4.21 12.98
CA THR A 252 15.91 4.99 11.78
C THR A 252 14.46 4.85 11.33
N PHE A 253 13.86 3.66 11.48
CA PHE A 253 12.42 3.50 11.26
C PHE A 253 11.59 4.36 12.23
N CYS A 254 11.91 4.33 13.53
CA CYS A 254 11.22 5.12 14.53
C CYS A 254 11.38 6.64 14.30
N GLU A 255 12.57 7.09 13.91
CA GLU A 255 12.82 8.50 13.57
C GLU A 255 11.97 8.93 12.37
N ALA A 256 11.94 8.11 11.31
CA ALA A 256 11.14 8.38 10.11
C ALA A 256 9.64 8.45 10.42
N LEU A 257 9.12 7.49 11.18
CA LEU A 257 7.71 7.45 11.54
C LEU A 257 7.34 8.61 12.46
N ARG A 258 8.22 8.99 13.40
CA ARG A 258 7.98 10.14 14.27
C ARG A 258 7.92 11.45 13.48
N GLU A 259 8.90 11.69 12.60
CA GLU A 259 8.92 12.86 11.70
C GLU A 259 7.67 12.89 10.81
N CYS A 260 7.28 11.74 10.25
CA CYS A 260 6.05 11.61 9.47
C CYS A 260 4.82 12.03 10.28
N ILE A 261 4.67 11.55 11.51
CA ILE A 261 3.54 11.91 12.37
C ILE A 261 3.58 13.39 12.75
N ASP A 262 4.76 13.98 12.96
CA ASP A 262 4.88 15.39 13.34
C ASP A 262 4.45 16.32 12.18
N GLU A 263 4.74 15.95 10.93
CA GLU A 263 4.39 16.72 9.74
C GLU A 263 2.94 16.44 9.25
N PHE A 264 2.50 15.18 9.27
CA PHE A 264 1.14 14.81 8.85
C PHE A 264 0.10 14.95 9.98
N GLY A 265 0.50 14.85 11.23
CA GLY A 265 -0.41 14.49 12.31
C GLY A 265 -0.84 13.02 12.23
N ALA A 266 -0.94 12.37 13.38
CA ALA A 266 -1.21 10.93 13.47
C ALA A 266 -2.50 10.50 12.78
N SER A 267 -3.48 11.40 12.58
CA SER A 267 -4.76 11.10 11.93
C SER A 267 -4.68 10.84 10.42
N ARG A 268 -3.51 11.05 9.79
CA ARG A 268 -3.28 10.90 8.35
C ARG A 268 -2.18 9.89 8.00
N VAL A 269 -1.71 9.14 8.99
CA VAL A 269 -0.71 8.06 8.83
C VAL A 269 -1.40 6.70 8.95
N LEU A 270 -1.08 5.78 8.04
CA LEU A 270 -1.73 4.48 7.91
C LEU A 270 -0.70 3.34 8.04
N PHE A 271 -1.08 2.29 8.75
CA PHE A 271 -0.35 1.02 8.70
C PHE A 271 -0.57 0.32 7.34
N GLY A 272 0.49 -0.23 6.76
CA GLY A 272 0.39 -1.07 5.56
C GLY A 272 1.57 -2.02 5.43
N THR A 273 1.40 -3.15 4.75
CA THR A 273 2.46 -4.18 4.63
C THR A 273 3.11 -4.28 3.25
N ASP A 274 2.46 -3.85 2.18
CA ASP A 274 2.93 -4.12 0.80
C ASP A 274 3.12 -5.64 0.55
N GLY A 275 2.38 -6.47 1.28
CA GLY A 275 2.40 -7.91 1.12
C GLY A 275 2.03 -8.31 -0.32
N PRO A 276 2.53 -9.45 -0.83
CA PRO A 276 3.32 -10.47 -0.12
C PRO A 276 4.84 -10.25 -0.17
N TYR A 277 5.33 -9.24 -0.89
CA TYR A 277 6.73 -9.14 -1.30
C TYR A 277 7.73 -9.04 -0.14
N LEU A 278 7.32 -8.47 0.99
CA LEU A 278 8.19 -8.18 2.12
C LEU A 278 8.07 -9.17 3.28
N ARG A 279 7.17 -10.16 3.19
CA ARG A 279 6.93 -11.14 4.26
C ARG A 279 8.16 -11.96 4.62
N ALA A 280 9.02 -12.23 3.64
CA ALA A 280 10.29 -12.93 3.87
C ALA A 280 11.29 -12.07 4.66
N ALA A 281 11.28 -10.75 4.48
CA ALA A 281 12.12 -9.83 5.24
C ALA A 281 11.59 -9.65 6.67
N MET A 282 10.28 -9.46 6.81
CA MET A 282 9.61 -9.36 8.10
C MET A 282 8.19 -9.94 7.98
N PRO A 283 7.86 -11.01 8.73
CA PRO A 283 6.49 -11.53 8.78
C PRO A 283 5.51 -10.45 9.24
N ASP A 284 4.30 -10.45 8.66
CA ASP A 284 3.27 -9.43 8.94
C ASP A 284 2.94 -9.37 10.44
N LYS A 285 2.90 -10.54 11.11
CA LYS A 285 2.70 -10.64 12.57
C LYS A 285 3.76 -9.86 13.36
N ASP A 286 5.03 -10.07 13.02
CA ASP A 286 6.15 -9.42 13.71
C ASP A 286 6.08 -7.90 13.49
N PHE A 287 5.70 -7.46 12.29
CA PHE A 287 5.56 -6.04 11.99
C PHE A 287 4.39 -5.40 12.74
N VAL A 288 3.23 -6.05 12.78
CA VAL A 288 2.07 -5.63 13.58
C VAL A 288 2.43 -5.53 15.06
N GLU A 289 3.08 -6.56 15.62
CA GLU A 289 3.48 -6.58 17.03
C GLU A 289 4.53 -5.51 17.34
N MET A 290 5.49 -5.29 16.45
CA MET A 290 6.50 -4.25 16.60
C MET A 290 5.85 -2.85 16.64
N VAL A 291 4.97 -2.53 15.68
CA VAL A 291 4.31 -1.21 15.63
C VAL A 291 3.42 -1.00 16.86
N LYS A 292 2.65 -2.01 17.28
CA LYS A 292 1.83 -1.95 18.50
C LYS A 292 2.63 -1.65 19.76
N ASN A 293 3.89 -2.10 19.83
CA ASN A 293 4.75 -1.93 21.00
C ASN A 293 5.58 -0.64 20.99
N LEU A 294 5.52 0.18 19.94
CA LEU A 294 6.26 1.44 19.86
C LEU A 294 6.13 2.36 21.09
N PRO A 295 4.94 2.52 21.74
CA PRO A 295 4.83 3.38 22.92
C PRO A 295 5.70 2.95 24.10
N LYS A 296 6.09 1.66 24.14
CA LYS A 296 6.90 1.06 25.21
C LYS A 296 8.33 0.76 24.77
N LYS A 297 8.57 0.57 23.48
CA LYS A 297 9.82 0.03 22.93
C LYS A 297 10.58 0.99 22.02
N ALA A 298 10.04 2.18 21.74
CA ALA A 298 10.75 3.17 20.94
C ALA A 298 12.13 3.50 21.54
N PRO A 299 13.13 3.78 20.70
CA PRO A 299 14.45 4.22 21.14
C PRO A 299 14.38 5.49 21.99
N GLU A 300 15.40 5.70 22.82
CA GLU A 300 15.54 6.91 23.63
C GLU A 300 15.44 8.19 22.76
N GLY A 301 14.69 9.17 23.26
CA GLY A 301 14.44 10.44 22.55
C GLY A 301 13.25 10.41 21.58
N ILE A 302 12.70 9.23 21.25
CA ILE A 302 11.55 9.08 20.35
C ILE A 302 10.35 8.60 21.16
N LYS A 303 9.20 9.26 20.99
CA LYS A 303 7.98 8.93 21.73
C LYS A 303 6.81 8.71 20.79
N PHE A 304 6.05 7.67 21.07
CA PHE A 304 4.73 7.42 20.48
C PHE A 304 3.73 7.23 21.61
N THR A 305 2.55 7.81 21.47
CA THR A 305 1.46 7.59 22.41
C THR A 305 0.61 6.40 21.97
N GLU A 306 -0.10 5.77 22.90
CA GLU A 306 -1.04 4.70 22.56
C GLU A 306 -2.13 5.17 21.59
N LYS A 307 -2.59 6.42 21.76
CA LYS A 307 -3.60 7.04 20.90
C LYS A 307 -3.12 7.18 19.46
N GLU A 308 -1.88 7.63 19.25
CA GLU A 308 -1.30 7.74 17.90
C GLU A 308 -1.24 6.37 17.23
N ILE A 309 -0.76 5.35 17.96
CA ILE A 309 -0.64 3.99 17.43
C ILE A 309 -2.01 3.39 17.12
N GLU A 310 -3.04 3.61 17.94
CA GLU A 310 -4.40 3.14 17.64
C GLU A 310 -5.01 3.80 16.40
N GLN A 311 -4.75 5.10 16.21
CA GLN A 311 -5.16 5.79 14.99
C GLN A 311 -4.48 5.17 13.77
N ILE A 312 -3.16 5.01 13.84
CA ILE A 312 -2.33 4.48 12.74
C ILE A 312 -2.71 3.03 12.39
N MET A 313 -2.85 2.17 13.40
CA MET A 313 -3.07 0.74 13.20
C MET A 313 -4.42 0.43 12.55
N GLY A 314 -5.44 1.26 12.73
CA GLY A 314 -6.73 1.02 12.08
C GLY A 314 -7.78 2.11 12.23
N GLY A 315 -7.67 3.00 13.23
CA GLY A 315 -8.63 4.08 13.44
C GLY A 315 -8.75 5.03 12.23
N ASN A 316 -7.62 5.37 11.60
CA ASN A 316 -7.59 6.25 10.44
C ASN A 316 -8.16 5.57 9.20
N ALA A 317 -7.76 4.32 8.95
CA ALA A 317 -8.26 3.53 7.84
C ALA A 317 -9.79 3.33 7.92
N LYS A 318 -10.34 3.10 9.12
CA LYS A 318 -11.80 3.06 9.33
C LYS A 318 -12.50 4.32 8.83
N ARG A 319 -11.97 5.49 9.18
CA ARG A 319 -12.50 6.78 8.75
C ARG A 319 -12.37 6.99 7.23
N ILE A 320 -11.20 6.68 6.67
CA ILE A 320 -10.88 6.95 5.26
C ILE A 320 -11.62 6.00 4.32
N TYR A 321 -11.66 4.71 4.64
CA TYR A 321 -12.28 3.68 3.81
C TYR A 321 -13.74 3.39 4.15
N LYS A 322 -14.32 4.09 5.15
CA LYS A 322 -15.73 3.99 5.55
C LYS A 322 -16.12 2.56 5.97
N LEU A 323 -15.29 1.96 6.84
CA LEU A 323 -15.43 0.57 7.35
C LEU A 323 -16.48 0.39 8.44
#